data_AF-A0A3A9F4G9-F1
#
_entry.id   AF-A0A3A9F4G9-F1
#
_cell.length_a   1.000
_cell.length_b   1.000
_cell.length_c   1.000
_cell.angle_alpha   90.00
_cell.angle_beta   90.00
_cell.angle_gamma   90.00
#
_symmetry.space_group_name_H-M   'P 1'
#
loop_
_entity.id
_entity.type
_entity.pdbx_description
1 polymer ?
#
loop_
_entity_poly.entity_id
_entity_poly.type
_entity_poly.pdbx_seq_one_letter_code
_entity_poly.pdbx_strand_id
1 'polypeptide(L)'
;MLWQWKVRRGNKLRKVIDVSDYNGHIDWKKVKESGMEGAILKIVRKDLNPDKQFESNWAGCRSAGIPVEGVYNYSYAAAESKAIYDAKRVLSVLAGRKAKVWLDVEDPIQKGLGKGLIDMIRAYQKIIENAGLEFGVYTGLSFYNSYIKPYAPSAICNFWVARYPSGKKMTASSEPPADKKPMIKHKLEGWQYSSAGQIPGIRGNVDLNIWYENQTGAVSGETVYGGLDYSPVFDAEYYLDRYRDLKVAFGNNVPALFHHFIVHGMSEGRQAADMFNVLAYKARYSDLQKAFGENLPLYYQHYIRFGINEGRNAL
;
A
#
# COMPACT_ATOMS: atom_id res chain seq x y z
N MET A 1 37.55 20.40 -15.72
CA MET A 1 36.22 19.96 -16.19
C MET A 1 35.38 19.65 -14.97
N LEU A 2 34.45 20.55 -14.62
CA LEU A 2 33.65 20.53 -13.39
C LEU A 2 32.55 19.48 -13.50
N TRP A 3 32.60 18.44 -12.66
CA TRP A 3 31.47 17.53 -12.47
C TRP A 3 30.49 18.19 -11.50
N GLN A 4 29.38 18.70 -12.03
CA GLN A 4 28.26 19.16 -11.21
C GLN A 4 27.62 17.95 -10.52
N TRP A 5 27.72 17.90 -9.20
CA TRP A 5 26.93 17.01 -8.37
C TRP A 5 25.46 17.40 -8.50
N LYS A 6 24.63 16.55 -9.10
CA LYS A 6 23.18 16.60 -8.88
C LYS A 6 22.95 16.22 -7.41
N VAL A 7 22.64 17.24 -6.60
CA VAL A 7 22.11 17.07 -5.25
C VAL A 7 20.99 16.05 -5.32
N ARG A 8 21.14 14.91 -4.63
CA ARG A 8 20.05 13.95 -4.43
C ARG A 8 18.91 14.72 -3.77
N ARG A 9 17.78 14.87 -4.47
CA ARG A 9 16.54 15.41 -3.87
C ARG A 9 16.21 14.52 -2.68
N GLY A 10 16.19 15.08 -1.47
CA GLY A 10 15.77 14.36 -0.26
C GLY A 10 14.36 13.78 -0.43
N ASN A 11 14.00 12.81 0.41
CA ASN A 11 12.68 12.14 0.48
C ASN A 11 11.51 13.09 0.17
N LYS A 12 11.13 13.22 -1.10
CA LYS A 12 10.07 14.13 -1.51
C LYS A 12 8.78 13.32 -1.52
N LEU A 13 7.93 13.58 -0.53
CA LEU A 13 6.55 13.12 -0.50
C LEU A 13 5.83 13.58 -1.77
N ARG A 14 5.25 12.65 -2.54
CA ARG A 14 4.59 12.96 -3.81
C ARG A 14 3.19 13.52 -3.58
N LYS A 15 2.85 14.61 -4.27
CA LYS A 15 1.48 15.16 -4.24
C LYS A 15 0.61 14.49 -5.29
N VAL A 16 -0.46 13.86 -4.83
CA VAL A 16 -1.41 13.12 -5.67
C VAL A 16 -2.79 13.70 -5.44
N ILE A 17 -3.59 13.81 -6.49
CA ILE A 17 -5.02 14.13 -6.38
C ILE A 17 -5.84 12.88 -6.67
N ASP A 18 -7.07 12.84 -6.17
CA ASP A 18 -8.05 11.88 -6.64
C ASP A 18 -9.29 12.61 -7.18
N VAL A 19 -9.84 12.08 -8.28
CA VAL A 19 -10.87 12.77 -9.07
C VAL A 19 -11.94 11.81 -9.59
N SER A 20 -13.11 12.36 -9.88
CA SER A 20 -14.29 11.66 -10.37
C SER A 20 -15.13 12.56 -11.29
N ASP A 21 -16.31 12.10 -11.68
CA ASP A 21 -17.28 12.92 -12.40
C ASP A 21 -17.71 14.21 -11.67
N TYR A 22 -17.61 14.24 -10.34
CA TYR A 22 -17.89 15.43 -9.54
C TYR A 22 -16.94 16.61 -9.83
N ASN A 23 -15.72 16.35 -10.32
CA ASN A 23 -14.76 17.41 -10.64
C ASN A 23 -14.98 18.02 -12.04
N GLY A 24 -15.91 17.45 -12.83
CA GLY A 24 -16.22 17.93 -14.17
C GLY A 24 -15.02 17.88 -15.12
N HIS A 25 -14.99 18.79 -16.10
CA HIS A 25 -13.89 18.87 -17.06
C HIS A 25 -12.63 19.47 -16.42
N ILE A 26 -11.51 18.75 -16.54
CA ILE A 26 -10.22 19.11 -15.92
C ILE A 26 -9.21 19.54 -16.99
N ASP A 27 -8.60 20.70 -16.78
CA ASP A 27 -7.42 21.15 -17.52
C ASP A 27 -6.16 20.53 -16.91
N TRP A 28 -5.81 19.33 -17.39
CA TRP A 28 -4.71 18.53 -16.86
C TRP A 28 -3.32 19.18 -17.06
N LYS A 29 -3.18 20.08 -18.03
CA LYS A 29 -1.94 20.85 -18.20
C LYS A 29 -1.74 21.81 -17.03
N LYS A 30 -2.79 22.55 -16.63
CA LYS A 30 -2.75 23.39 -15.43
C LYS A 30 -2.56 22.59 -14.14
N VAL A 31 -3.15 21.40 -14.05
CA VAL A 31 -2.91 20.49 -12.92
C VAL A 31 -1.43 20.12 -12.84
N LYS A 32 -0.79 19.79 -13.97
CA LYS A 32 0.65 19.49 -14.01
C LYS A 32 1.49 20.70 -13.61
N GLU A 33 1.18 21.86 -14.15
CA GLU A 33 1.87 23.13 -13.86
C GLU A 33 1.72 23.55 -12.39
N SER A 34 0.62 23.16 -11.72
CA SER A 34 0.43 23.40 -10.29
C SER A 34 1.37 22.59 -9.39
N GLY A 35 2.07 21.59 -9.95
CA GLY A 35 3.01 20.73 -9.23
C GLY A 35 2.42 19.42 -8.71
N MET A 36 1.22 19.02 -9.16
CA MET A 36 0.69 17.67 -8.88
C MET A 36 1.50 16.62 -9.64
N GLU A 37 1.78 15.51 -8.95
CA GLU A 37 2.74 14.49 -9.37
C GLU A 37 2.08 13.16 -9.73
N GLY A 38 0.78 12.99 -9.47
CA GLY A 38 0.00 11.82 -9.85
C GLY A 38 -1.50 12.03 -9.64
N ALA A 39 -2.31 11.11 -10.17
CA ALA A 39 -3.75 11.10 -9.98
C ALA A 39 -4.30 9.70 -9.71
N ILE A 40 -5.37 9.60 -8.92
CA ILE A 40 -6.17 8.39 -8.73
C ILE A 40 -7.57 8.67 -9.29
N LEU A 41 -8.06 7.78 -10.15
CA LEU A 41 -9.27 8.05 -10.94
C LEU A 41 -10.43 7.15 -10.49
N LYS A 42 -11.60 7.74 -10.23
CA LYS A 42 -12.82 6.93 -10.05
C LYS A 42 -13.09 6.14 -11.32
N ILE A 43 -13.26 4.83 -11.21
CA ILE A 43 -13.44 3.98 -12.40
C ILE A 43 -14.89 3.64 -12.71
N VAL A 44 -15.70 3.37 -11.69
CA VAL A 44 -17.10 2.97 -11.86
C VAL A 44 -18.01 3.76 -10.92
N ARG A 45 -19.26 3.93 -11.35
CA ARG A 45 -20.33 4.50 -10.53
C ARG A 45 -21.05 3.38 -9.78
N LYS A 46 -22.06 3.76 -8.97
CA LYS A 46 -22.91 2.83 -8.22
C LYS A 46 -23.60 1.77 -9.09
N ASP A 47 -23.98 2.14 -10.32
CA ASP A 47 -24.59 1.23 -11.30
C ASP A 47 -23.57 0.37 -12.06
N LEU A 48 -22.28 0.46 -11.68
CA LEU A 48 -21.14 -0.27 -12.25
C LEU A 48 -20.88 0.03 -13.75
N ASN A 49 -21.48 1.09 -14.27
CA ASN A 49 -21.03 1.73 -15.48
C ASN A 49 -19.78 2.57 -15.19
N PRO A 50 -18.93 2.84 -16.21
CA PRO A 50 -17.80 3.73 -16.05
C PRO A 50 -18.21 5.07 -15.43
N ASP A 51 -17.35 5.61 -14.56
CA ASP A 51 -17.45 7.01 -14.15
C ASP A 51 -17.50 7.92 -15.39
N LYS A 52 -18.36 8.94 -15.38
CA LYS A 52 -18.63 9.76 -16.57
C LYS A 52 -17.38 10.46 -17.09
N GLN A 53 -16.42 10.72 -16.21
CA GLN A 53 -15.17 11.38 -16.56
C GLN A 53 -13.98 10.41 -16.67
N PHE A 54 -14.14 9.11 -16.37
CA PHE A 54 -13.02 8.16 -16.31
C PHE A 54 -12.12 8.19 -17.56
N GLU A 55 -12.70 8.04 -18.75
CA GLU A 55 -11.93 8.02 -20.00
C GLU A 55 -11.27 9.38 -20.29
N SER A 56 -11.98 10.47 -20.05
CA SER A 56 -11.45 11.83 -20.25
C SER A 56 -10.31 12.16 -19.28
N ASN A 57 -10.42 11.70 -18.03
CA ASN A 57 -9.42 11.88 -17.00
C ASN A 57 -8.19 11.03 -17.30
N TRP A 58 -8.38 9.76 -17.68
CA TRP A 58 -7.28 8.88 -18.07
C TRP A 58 -6.49 9.44 -19.25
N ALA A 59 -7.18 9.86 -20.31
CA ALA A 59 -6.56 10.47 -21.48
C ALA A 59 -5.84 11.79 -21.12
N GLY A 60 -6.50 12.64 -20.34
CA GLY A 60 -5.94 13.91 -19.89
C GLY A 60 -4.67 13.76 -19.04
N CYS A 61 -4.65 12.82 -18.08
CA CYS A 61 -3.45 12.47 -17.32
C CYS A 61 -2.31 12.05 -18.25
N ARG A 62 -2.59 11.12 -19.19
CA ARG A 62 -1.59 10.62 -20.15
C ARG A 62 -1.01 11.73 -21.01
N SER A 63 -1.86 12.59 -21.59
CA SER A 63 -1.42 13.71 -22.42
C SER A 63 -0.61 14.76 -21.66
N ALA A 64 -0.92 15.00 -20.38
CA ALA A 64 -0.20 15.96 -19.54
C ALA A 64 1.06 15.38 -18.87
N GLY A 65 1.36 14.08 -19.06
CA GLY A 65 2.46 13.42 -18.36
C GLY A 65 2.26 13.36 -16.85
N ILE A 66 1.01 13.20 -16.40
CA ILE A 66 0.64 12.91 -15.01
C ILE A 66 0.42 11.40 -14.88
N PRO A 67 1.21 10.70 -14.07
CA PRO A 67 0.98 9.29 -13.76
C PRO A 67 -0.42 9.04 -13.17
N VAL A 68 -1.06 7.96 -13.63
CA VAL A 68 -2.26 7.41 -12.98
C VAL A 68 -1.78 6.42 -11.92
N GLU A 69 -1.72 6.87 -10.66
CA GLU A 69 -1.26 6.07 -9.51
C GLU A 69 -2.21 4.92 -9.18
N GLY A 70 -3.49 5.07 -9.56
CA GLY A 70 -4.47 4.04 -9.39
C GLY A 70 -5.83 4.43 -9.91
N VAL A 71 -6.76 3.50 -9.74
CA VAL A 71 -8.19 3.74 -9.90
C VAL A 71 -8.91 3.34 -8.62
N TYR A 72 -10.03 3.98 -8.31
CA TYR A 72 -10.82 3.61 -7.13
C TYR A 72 -12.26 3.26 -7.46
N ASN A 73 -12.81 2.33 -6.69
CA ASN A 73 -14.20 1.89 -6.73
C ASN A 73 -14.84 2.07 -5.36
N TYR A 74 -15.73 3.08 -5.23
CA TYR A 74 -16.58 3.24 -4.05
C TYR A 74 -17.53 2.05 -3.94
N SER A 75 -17.32 1.24 -2.91
CA SER A 75 -17.99 -0.04 -2.75
C SER A 75 -19.35 0.10 -2.08
N TYR A 76 -20.38 -0.43 -2.73
CA TYR A 76 -21.69 -0.69 -2.12
C TYR A 76 -21.87 -2.17 -1.76
N ALA A 77 -20.80 -2.97 -1.82
CA ALA A 77 -20.88 -4.37 -1.48
C ALA A 77 -21.05 -4.54 0.05
N ALA A 78 -21.89 -5.51 0.41
CA ALA A 78 -22.06 -5.99 1.79
C ALA A 78 -21.91 -7.52 1.89
N ALA A 79 -21.45 -8.16 0.80
CA ALA A 79 -21.24 -9.59 0.69
C ALA A 79 -20.15 -9.90 -0.35
N GLU A 80 -19.47 -11.03 -0.20
CA GLU A 80 -18.40 -11.47 -1.11
C GLU A 80 -18.86 -11.57 -2.56
N SER A 81 -20.06 -12.10 -2.82
CA SER A 81 -20.59 -12.27 -4.17
C SER A 81 -20.71 -10.94 -4.93
N LYS A 82 -21.16 -9.88 -4.26
CA LYS A 82 -21.22 -8.53 -4.82
C LYS A 82 -19.83 -7.94 -5.02
N ALA A 83 -18.92 -8.10 -4.06
CA ALA A 83 -17.55 -7.62 -4.19
C ALA A 83 -16.80 -8.28 -5.36
N ILE A 84 -16.98 -9.59 -5.57
CA ILE A 84 -16.44 -10.32 -6.73
C ILE A 84 -17.02 -9.77 -8.03
N TYR A 85 -18.33 -9.52 -8.08
CA TYR A 85 -18.99 -8.95 -9.26
C TYR A 85 -18.42 -7.56 -9.59
N ASP A 86 -18.30 -6.69 -8.58
CA ASP A 86 -17.79 -5.33 -8.73
C ASP A 86 -16.33 -5.33 -9.22
N ALA A 87 -15.49 -6.18 -8.63
CA ALA A 87 -14.09 -6.34 -9.05
C ALA A 87 -13.99 -6.73 -10.53
N LYS A 88 -14.83 -7.68 -10.99
CA LYS A 88 -14.89 -8.07 -12.41
C LYS A 88 -15.33 -6.92 -13.31
N ARG A 89 -16.27 -6.08 -12.87
CA ARG A 89 -16.67 -4.87 -13.62
C ARG A 89 -15.53 -3.85 -13.70
N VAL A 90 -14.80 -3.62 -12.61
CA VAL A 90 -13.60 -2.79 -12.61
C VAL A 90 -12.55 -3.27 -13.60
N LEU A 91 -12.24 -4.57 -13.62
CA LEU A 91 -11.30 -5.15 -14.58
C LEU A 91 -11.79 -4.99 -16.04
N SER A 92 -13.10 -5.16 -16.28
CA SER A 92 -13.68 -4.95 -17.60
C SER A 92 -13.54 -3.51 -18.08
N VAL A 93 -13.72 -2.51 -17.21
CA VAL A 93 -13.57 -1.09 -17.56
C VAL A 93 -12.09 -0.70 -17.71
N LEU A 94 -11.19 -1.30 -16.93
CA LEU A 94 -9.75 -1.13 -17.12
C LEU A 94 -9.30 -1.60 -18.50
N ALA A 95 -9.96 -2.62 -19.08
CA ALA A 95 -9.68 -3.09 -20.44
C ALA A 95 -8.18 -3.38 -20.68
N GLY A 96 -7.53 -4.04 -19.70
CA GLY A 96 -6.11 -4.39 -19.75
C GLY A 96 -5.14 -3.27 -19.34
N ARG A 97 -5.61 -2.05 -19.10
CA ARG A 97 -4.79 -0.97 -18.54
C ARG A 97 -4.25 -1.36 -17.18
N LYS A 98 -2.96 -1.13 -16.96
CA LYS A 98 -2.29 -1.36 -15.68
C LYS A 98 -2.40 -0.12 -14.80
N ALA A 99 -3.11 -0.27 -13.70
CA ALA A 99 -3.20 0.67 -12.59
C ALA A 99 -3.50 -0.12 -11.31
N LYS A 100 -3.03 0.38 -10.17
CA LYS A 100 -3.46 -0.16 -8.87
C LYS A 100 -4.94 0.06 -8.67
N VAL A 101 -5.63 -0.91 -8.06
CA VAL A 101 -7.06 -0.80 -7.75
C VAL A 101 -7.24 -0.57 -6.26
N TRP A 102 -7.85 0.56 -5.92
CA TRP A 102 -8.26 0.92 -4.58
C TRP A 102 -9.74 0.57 -4.38
N LEU A 103 -10.02 -0.35 -3.47
CA LEU A 103 -11.39 -0.55 -2.99
C LEU A 103 -11.68 0.50 -1.93
N ASP A 104 -12.61 1.39 -2.22
CA ASP A 104 -13.06 2.42 -1.30
C ASP A 104 -14.18 1.85 -0.41
N VAL A 105 -13.86 1.74 0.89
CA VAL A 105 -14.64 1.07 1.93
C VAL A 105 -14.99 2.07 3.02
N GLU A 106 -16.17 2.65 2.91
CA GLU A 106 -16.68 3.62 3.88
C GLU A 106 -18.20 3.70 3.95
N ASP A 107 -18.90 2.91 3.13
CA ASP A 107 -20.35 3.02 3.00
C ASP A 107 -21.06 2.57 4.29
N PRO A 108 -22.13 3.25 4.71
CA PRO A 108 -22.91 2.83 5.88
C PRO A 108 -23.36 1.36 5.85
N ILE A 109 -23.61 0.77 4.67
CA ILE A 109 -24.01 -0.65 4.56
C ILE A 109 -22.93 -1.63 5.05
N GLN A 110 -21.67 -1.18 5.11
CA GLN A 110 -20.53 -1.99 5.52
C GLN A 110 -20.29 -1.95 7.04
N LYS A 111 -20.95 -1.03 7.74
CA LYS A 111 -20.82 -0.90 9.21
C LYS A 111 -21.44 -2.12 9.89
N GLY A 112 -20.73 -2.67 10.87
CA GLY A 112 -21.23 -3.80 11.66
C GLY A 112 -21.13 -5.18 10.99
N LEU A 113 -20.58 -5.29 9.78
CA LEU A 113 -20.36 -6.60 9.12
C LEU A 113 -19.28 -7.46 9.82
N GLY A 114 -18.49 -6.86 10.72
CA GLY A 114 -17.44 -7.55 11.46
C GLY A 114 -16.44 -8.25 10.55
N LYS A 115 -16.15 -9.53 10.81
CA LYS A 115 -15.26 -10.35 9.97
C LYS A 115 -15.75 -10.44 8.51
N GLY A 116 -17.07 -10.38 8.26
CA GLY A 116 -17.63 -10.39 6.91
C GLY A 116 -17.15 -9.24 6.03
N LEU A 117 -16.81 -8.09 6.62
CA LEU A 117 -16.18 -6.99 5.88
C LEU A 117 -14.79 -7.39 5.35
N ILE A 118 -14.00 -8.08 6.16
CA ILE A 118 -12.65 -8.52 5.79
C ILE A 118 -12.70 -9.62 4.74
N ASP A 119 -13.65 -10.56 4.86
CA ASP A 119 -13.86 -11.61 3.88
C ASP A 119 -14.29 -11.02 2.52
N MET A 120 -15.16 -10.00 2.53
CA MET A 120 -15.53 -9.23 1.34
C MET A 120 -14.34 -8.50 0.68
N ILE A 121 -13.50 -7.82 1.48
CA ILE A 121 -12.28 -7.15 0.99
C ILE A 121 -11.35 -8.17 0.33
N ARG A 122 -11.13 -9.33 0.97
CA ARG A 122 -10.28 -10.41 0.44
C ARG A 122 -10.84 -11.02 -0.84
N ALA A 123 -12.15 -11.20 -0.93
CA ALA A 123 -12.80 -11.70 -2.14
C ALA A 123 -12.58 -10.73 -3.32
N TYR A 124 -12.67 -9.42 -3.08
CA TYR A 124 -12.35 -8.41 -4.08
C TYR A 124 -10.86 -8.44 -4.46
N GLN A 125 -9.97 -8.40 -3.46
CA GLN A 125 -8.51 -8.44 -3.59
C GLN A 125 -8.06 -9.58 -4.51
N LYS A 126 -8.54 -10.80 -4.22
CA LYS A 126 -8.19 -12.00 -4.98
C LYS A 126 -8.50 -11.87 -6.48
N ILE A 127 -9.62 -11.24 -6.84
CA ILE A 127 -9.98 -11.04 -8.25
C ILE A 127 -9.02 -10.07 -8.94
N ILE A 128 -8.66 -8.98 -8.27
CA ILE A 128 -7.73 -7.97 -8.80
C ILE A 128 -6.31 -8.55 -8.96
N GLU A 129 -5.80 -9.20 -7.92
CA GLU A 129 -4.45 -9.77 -7.91
C GLU A 129 -4.30 -10.92 -8.91
N ASN A 130 -5.32 -11.76 -9.08
CA ASN A 130 -5.33 -12.79 -10.12
C ASN A 130 -5.31 -12.22 -11.54
N ALA A 131 -5.73 -10.96 -11.73
CA ALA A 131 -5.59 -10.25 -13.01
C ALA A 131 -4.21 -9.58 -13.17
N GLY A 132 -3.29 -9.80 -12.22
CA GLY A 132 -1.94 -9.25 -12.21
C GLY A 132 -1.93 -7.73 -12.01
N LEU A 133 -2.80 -7.23 -11.13
CA LEU A 133 -2.88 -5.83 -10.71
C LEU A 133 -2.66 -5.72 -9.19
N GLU A 134 -2.04 -4.63 -8.76
CA GLU A 134 -1.94 -4.31 -7.34
C GLU A 134 -3.30 -3.93 -6.74
N PHE A 135 -3.48 -4.26 -5.47
CA PHE A 135 -4.69 -3.97 -4.69
C PHE A 135 -4.37 -3.14 -3.43
N GLY A 136 -5.31 -2.29 -3.04
CA GLY A 136 -5.29 -1.58 -1.77
C GLY A 136 -6.69 -1.18 -1.32
N VAL A 137 -6.81 -0.71 -0.08
CA VAL A 137 -8.08 -0.21 0.48
C VAL A 137 -7.98 1.28 0.75
N TYR A 138 -8.95 2.05 0.26
CA TYR A 138 -9.21 3.39 0.73
C TYR A 138 -10.29 3.37 1.83
N THR A 139 -10.12 4.20 2.86
CA THR A 139 -11.13 4.38 3.92
C THR A 139 -10.83 5.61 4.78
N GLY A 140 -11.84 6.17 5.44
CA GLY A 140 -11.65 7.17 6.50
C GLY A 140 -11.05 6.56 7.79
N LEU A 141 -10.17 7.30 8.49
CA LEU A 141 -9.51 6.81 9.71
C LEU A 141 -10.48 6.32 10.80
N SER A 142 -11.62 7.00 10.95
CA SER A 142 -12.66 6.60 11.91
C SER A 142 -13.29 5.24 11.52
N PHE A 143 -13.59 5.06 10.23
CA PHE A 143 -14.12 3.81 9.70
C PHE A 143 -13.10 2.67 9.84
N TYR A 144 -11.85 2.93 9.46
CA TYR A 144 -10.74 2.01 9.67
C TYR A 144 -10.66 1.51 11.11
N ASN A 145 -10.60 2.42 12.08
CA ASN A 145 -10.46 2.07 13.50
C ASN A 145 -11.65 1.26 14.03
N SER A 146 -12.86 1.54 13.55
CA SER A 146 -14.08 0.94 14.05
C SER A 146 -14.41 -0.41 13.40
N TYR A 147 -14.17 -0.56 12.10
CA TYR A 147 -14.71 -1.67 11.32
C TYR A 147 -13.66 -2.52 10.62
N ILE A 148 -12.44 -2.02 10.40
CA ILE A 148 -11.39 -2.77 9.72
C ILE A 148 -10.34 -3.25 10.73
N LYS A 149 -9.74 -2.34 11.49
CA LYS A 149 -8.68 -2.61 12.47
C LYS A 149 -8.99 -3.76 13.44
N PRO A 150 -10.22 -3.91 13.99
CA PRO A 150 -10.51 -4.97 14.96
C PRO A 150 -10.52 -6.38 14.35
N TYR A 151 -10.73 -6.51 13.04
CA TYR A 151 -10.95 -7.79 12.37
C TYR A 151 -9.85 -8.13 11.35
N ALA A 152 -9.15 -7.13 10.82
CA ALA A 152 -8.13 -7.31 9.80
C ALA A 152 -6.83 -7.90 10.39
N PRO A 153 -6.28 -8.96 9.78
CA PRO A 153 -4.95 -9.45 10.14
C PRO A 153 -3.87 -8.44 9.75
N SER A 154 -2.69 -8.55 10.36
CA SER A 154 -1.57 -7.63 10.12
C SER A 154 -1.12 -7.59 8.65
N ALA A 155 -1.22 -8.71 7.93
CA ALA A 155 -1.00 -8.79 6.49
C ALA A 155 -2.35 -8.96 5.76
N ILE A 156 -2.79 -7.90 5.09
CA ILE A 156 -3.99 -7.89 4.23
C ILE A 156 -3.69 -7.18 2.91
N CYS A 157 -3.49 -5.87 2.97
CA CYS A 157 -3.16 -4.99 1.85
C CYS A 157 -2.65 -3.65 2.39
N ASN A 158 -2.21 -2.77 1.50
CA ASN A 158 -1.84 -1.40 1.85
C ASN A 158 -3.08 -0.50 1.91
N PHE A 159 -2.99 0.56 2.71
CA PHE A 159 -4.08 1.48 2.96
C PHE A 159 -3.78 2.88 2.45
N TRP A 160 -4.79 3.47 1.82
CA TRP A 160 -4.89 4.90 1.55
C TRP A 160 -5.93 5.47 2.51
N VAL A 161 -5.53 6.30 3.47
CA VAL A 161 -6.42 6.70 4.57
C VAL A 161 -6.77 8.17 4.50
N ALA A 162 -8.06 8.47 4.61
CA ALA A 162 -8.54 9.83 4.81
C ALA A 162 -8.51 10.24 6.28
N ARG A 163 -7.87 11.39 6.56
CA ARG A 163 -7.87 12.05 7.86
C ARG A 163 -7.58 13.53 7.63
N TYR A 164 -8.55 14.40 7.84
CA TYR A 164 -8.39 15.83 7.56
C TYR A 164 -7.98 16.60 8.82
N PRO A 165 -6.76 17.14 8.90
CA PRO A 165 -6.33 17.93 10.06
C PRO A 165 -7.02 19.28 10.16
N SER A 166 -7.62 19.76 9.07
CA SER A 166 -8.23 21.07 8.92
C SER A 166 -9.29 21.02 7.83
N GLY A 167 -10.38 21.78 8.00
CA GLY A 167 -11.40 22.01 6.97
C GLY A 167 -11.15 23.25 6.09
N LYS A 168 -10.01 23.93 6.27
CA LYS A 168 -9.68 25.13 5.48
C LYS A 168 -9.33 24.75 4.04
N LYS A 169 -9.61 25.67 3.10
CA LYS A 169 -9.15 25.54 1.72
C LYS A 169 -7.63 25.43 1.67
N MET A 170 -7.13 24.51 0.84
CA MET A 170 -5.71 24.21 0.67
C MET A 170 -5.33 24.31 -0.81
N THR A 171 -4.07 24.62 -1.08
CA THR A 171 -3.53 24.75 -2.44
C THR A 171 -2.50 23.65 -2.73
N ALA A 172 -2.03 23.59 -3.97
CA ALA A 172 -0.94 22.69 -4.36
C ALA A 172 0.33 22.81 -3.50
N SER A 173 0.60 23.97 -2.90
CA SER A 173 1.76 24.20 -2.04
C SER A 173 1.51 23.90 -0.55
N SER A 174 0.27 23.62 -0.17
CA SER A 174 -0.06 23.27 1.22
C SER A 174 0.54 21.92 1.59
N GLU A 175 1.05 21.80 2.82
CA GLU A 175 1.51 20.56 3.41
C GLU A 175 0.70 20.28 4.68
N PRO A 176 0.27 19.04 4.93
CA PRO A 176 -0.40 18.70 6.17
C PRO A 176 0.61 18.61 7.33
N PRO A 177 0.19 18.90 8.58
CA PRO A 177 1.08 18.77 9.73
C PRO A 177 1.54 17.32 9.94
N ALA A 178 2.85 17.10 10.09
CA ALA A 178 3.42 15.76 10.20
C ALA A 178 2.92 14.96 11.42
N ASP A 179 2.66 15.63 12.54
CA ASP A 179 2.08 15.06 13.77
C ASP A 179 0.61 14.61 13.60
N LYS A 180 -0.01 15.00 12.48
CA LYS A 180 -1.37 14.65 12.11
C LYS A 180 -1.43 13.52 11.08
N LYS A 181 -0.31 12.88 10.73
CA LYS A 181 -0.31 11.68 9.88
C LYS A 181 -1.19 10.58 10.52
N PRO A 182 -2.03 9.86 9.73
CA PRO A 182 -2.78 8.70 10.23
C PRO A 182 -1.85 7.65 10.83
N MET A 183 -2.10 7.28 12.09
CA MET A 183 -1.44 6.17 12.76
C MET A 183 -2.34 4.93 12.64
N ILE A 184 -1.95 3.99 11.79
CA ILE A 184 -2.70 2.76 11.54
C ILE A 184 -1.80 1.54 11.76
N LYS A 185 -2.42 0.37 12.00
CA LYS A 185 -1.70 -0.89 12.22
C LYS A 185 -1.06 -1.42 10.93
N HIS A 186 -1.73 -1.20 9.81
CA HIS A 186 -1.32 -1.71 8.49
C HIS A 186 -0.50 -0.66 7.75
N LYS A 187 0.16 -1.05 6.66
CA LYS A 187 0.97 -0.16 5.85
C LYS A 187 0.14 0.98 5.26
N LEU A 188 0.51 2.22 5.61
CA LEU A 188 -0.07 3.44 5.04
C LEU A 188 0.72 3.84 3.80
N GLU A 189 0.08 3.76 2.63
CA GLU A 189 0.66 4.14 1.34
C GLU A 189 0.26 5.55 0.92
N GLY A 190 -0.98 5.94 1.20
CA GLY A 190 -1.49 7.27 0.89
C GLY A 190 -2.16 7.91 2.08
N TRP A 191 -2.00 9.21 2.24
CA TRP A 191 -2.80 10.01 3.17
C TRP A 191 -3.59 11.07 2.41
N GLN A 192 -4.92 10.91 2.36
CA GLN A 192 -5.82 11.98 1.95
C GLN A 192 -6.01 12.96 3.12
N TYR A 193 -5.36 14.12 3.02
CA TYR A 193 -5.27 15.07 4.13
C TYR A 193 -6.24 16.24 4.00
N SER A 194 -6.90 16.39 2.85
CA SER A 194 -7.91 17.42 2.64
C SER A 194 -8.88 17.01 1.53
N SER A 195 -10.15 17.39 1.70
CA SER A 195 -11.17 17.39 0.65
C SER A 195 -11.55 18.81 0.18
N ALA A 196 -10.74 19.81 0.57
CA ALA A 196 -10.95 21.22 0.29
C ALA A 196 -9.82 21.81 -0.56
N GLY A 197 -9.16 21.00 -1.38
CA GLY A 197 -8.10 21.45 -2.29
C GLY A 197 -8.62 22.38 -3.38
N GLN A 198 -7.82 23.38 -3.73
CA GLN A 198 -8.04 24.33 -4.83
C GLN A 198 -6.83 24.25 -5.77
N ILE A 199 -7.00 23.51 -6.85
CA ILE A 199 -5.93 23.23 -7.81
C ILE A 199 -6.26 23.90 -9.15
N PRO A 200 -5.34 24.73 -9.69
CA PRO A 200 -5.49 25.28 -11.03
C PRO A 200 -5.82 24.20 -12.06
N GLY A 201 -6.89 24.42 -12.83
CA GLY A 201 -7.38 23.47 -13.83
C GLY A 201 -8.54 22.59 -13.37
N ILE A 202 -8.89 22.61 -12.08
CA ILE A 202 -10.07 21.92 -11.54
C ILE A 202 -11.04 22.95 -10.98
N ARG A 203 -12.33 22.80 -11.30
CA ARG A 203 -13.38 23.65 -10.73
C ARG A 203 -13.84 23.08 -9.39
N GLY A 204 -14.01 23.95 -8.40
CA GLY A 204 -14.47 23.54 -7.08
C GLY A 204 -13.36 22.89 -6.26
N ASN A 205 -13.75 22.01 -5.33
CA ASN A 205 -12.81 21.31 -4.47
C ASN A 205 -12.24 20.07 -5.16
N VAL A 206 -11.03 19.69 -4.76
CA VAL A 206 -10.41 18.40 -5.10
C VAL A 206 -9.71 17.84 -3.87
N ASP A 207 -9.68 16.52 -3.78
CA ASP A 207 -9.02 15.82 -2.69
C ASP A 207 -7.50 15.86 -2.88
N LEU A 208 -6.79 16.13 -1.79
CA LEU A 208 -5.34 16.25 -1.76
C LEU A 208 -4.72 15.11 -0.97
N ASN A 209 -3.73 14.47 -1.59
CA ASN A 209 -3.04 13.33 -1.03
C ASN A 209 -1.54 13.56 -0.97
N ILE A 210 -0.93 12.97 0.06
CA ILE A 210 0.49 12.66 0.07
C ILE A 210 0.64 11.17 -0.15
N TRP A 211 1.44 10.81 -1.17
CA TRP A 211 1.86 9.44 -1.38
C TRP A 211 3.19 9.20 -0.65
N TYR A 212 3.14 8.26 0.27
CA TYR A 212 4.32 7.65 0.84
C TYR A 212 4.76 6.62 -0.18
N GLU A 213 5.64 7.04 -1.09
CA GLU A 213 6.32 6.12 -1.98
C GLU A 213 6.76 4.89 -1.18
N ASN A 214 6.42 3.69 -1.66
CA ASN A 214 7.39 2.62 -1.52
C ASN A 214 8.65 3.16 -2.21
N GLN A 215 9.82 3.02 -1.61
CA GLN A 215 11.08 3.35 -2.29
C GLN A 215 11.35 2.42 -3.50
N THR A 216 10.35 2.09 -4.31
CA THR A 216 10.43 1.31 -5.55
C THR A 216 10.86 2.15 -6.75
N GLY A 217 11.58 3.25 -6.49
CA GLY A 217 12.57 3.83 -7.40
C GLY A 217 13.95 3.18 -7.28
N ALA A 218 14.13 2.21 -6.36
CA ALA A 218 15.30 1.36 -6.28
C ALA A 218 14.91 -0.07 -5.82
N VAL A 219 14.98 -1.00 -6.76
CA VAL A 219 15.21 -2.44 -6.60
C VAL A 219 14.16 -3.27 -5.84
N SER A 220 13.53 -4.19 -6.58
CA SER A 220 13.05 -5.49 -6.10
C SER A 220 14.20 -6.40 -5.63
N GLY A 221 15.13 -5.87 -4.82
CA GLY A 221 16.41 -6.49 -4.50
C GLY A 221 17.02 -6.07 -3.18
N GLU A 222 16.24 -5.47 -2.27
CA GLU A 222 16.68 -5.30 -0.88
C GLU A 222 16.45 -6.54 -0.02
N THR A 223 15.49 -7.41 -0.36
CA THR A 223 15.18 -8.63 0.44
C THR A 223 15.19 -9.93 -0.38
N VAL A 224 15.61 -9.88 -1.65
CA VAL A 224 15.70 -11.08 -2.49
C VAL A 224 17.12 -11.63 -2.45
N TYR A 225 17.26 -12.88 -2.04
CA TYR A 225 18.53 -13.60 -2.05
C TYR A 225 18.32 -15.03 -2.55
N GLY A 226 19.11 -15.47 -3.53
CA GLY A 226 19.00 -16.81 -4.11
C GLY A 226 17.63 -17.11 -4.76
N GLY A 227 16.97 -16.07 -5.31
CA GLY A 227 15.65 -16.20 -5.95
C GLY A 227 14.48 -16.32 -4.97
N LEU A 228 14.68 -16.08 -3.68
CA LEU A 228 13.65 -16.10 -2.65
C LEU A 228 13.50 -14.70 -2.01
N ASP A 229 12.27 -14.24 -1.83
CA ASP A 229 11.97 -12.98 -1.13
C ASP A 229 11.81 -13.20 0.37
N TYR A 230 12.69 -12.59 1.16
CA TYR A 230 12.74 -12.69 2.61
C TYR A 230 11.90 -11.63 3.33
N SER A 231 11.16 -10.79 2.61
CA SER A 231 10.23 -9.80 3.21
C SER A 231 9.26 -10.38 4.27
N PRO A 232 8.83 -11.66 4.25
CA PRO A 232 7.98 -12.19 5.32
C PRO A 232 8.70 -12.46 6.66
N VAL A 233 10.03 -12.47 6.67
CA VAL A 233 10.85 -12.79 7.84
C VAL A 233 11.91 -11.73 8.15
N PHE A 234 11.97 -10.67 7.35
CA PHE A 234 12.91 -9.57 7.48
C PHE A 234 12.22 -8.22 7.28
N ASP A 235 12.27 -7.39 8.32
CA ASP A 235 11.90 -5.99 8.34
C ASP A 235 13.11 -5.21 8.87
N ALA A 236 13.65 -4.30 8.07
CA ALA A 236 14.90 -3.61 8.41
C ALA A 236 14.74 -2.68 9.63
N GLU A 237 13.58 -2.06 9.82
CA GLU A 237 13.33 -1.19 10.97
C GLU A 237 13.21 -2.02 12.24
N TYR A 238 12.46 -3.12 12.20
CA TYR A 238 12.36 -4.08 13.31
C TYR A 238 13.72 -4.66 13.67
N TYR A 239 14.49 -5.07 12.67
CA TYR A 239 15.81 -5.67 12.87
C TYR A 239 16.79 -4.67 13.51
N LEU A 240 16.76 -3.42 13.07
CA LEU A 240 17.58 -2.34 13.61
C LEU A 240 17.19 -1.94 15.03
N ASP A 241 15.88 -1.89 15.31
CA ASP A 241 15.35 -1.55 16.64
C ASP A 241 15.68 -2.63 17.67
N ARG A 242 15.58 -3.90 17.24
CA ARG A 242 15.85 -5.06 18.10
C ARG A 242 17.32 -5.27 18.41
N TYR A 243 18.22 -4.99 17.45
CA TYR A 243 19.64 -5.30 17.56
C TYR A 243 20.49 -4.03 17.50
N ARG A 244 20.78 -3.48 18.68
CA ARG A 244 21.53 -2.22 18.84
C ARG A 244 22.93 -2.27 18.24
N ASP A 245 23.57 -3.44 18.19
CA ASP A 245 24.86 -3.66 17.53
C ASP A 245 24.80 -3.33 16.04
N LEU A 246 23.71 -3.72 15.35
CA LEU A 246 23.50 -3.41 13.94
C LEU A 246 23.27 -1.92 13.71
N LYS A 247 22.61 -1.25 14.66
CA LYS A 247 22.41 0.20 14.62
C LYS A 247 23.72 0.97 14.70
N VAL A 248 24.65 0.49 15.51
CA VAL A 248 26.00 1.06 15.60
C VAL A 248 26.82 0.74 14.35
N ALA A 249 26.75 -0.49 13.84
CA ALA A 249 27.57 -0.94 12.72
C ALA A 249 27.11 -0.39 11.36
N PHE A 250 25.81 -0.30 11.12
CA PHE A 250 25.24 -0.07 9.79
C PHE A 250 24.32 1.16 9.70
N GLY A 251 23.88 1.72 10.83
CA GLY A 251 22.88 2.79 10.84
C GLY A 251 21.62 2.36 10.07
N ASN A 252 21.09 3.24 9.22
CA ASN A 252 19.89 2.96 8.42
C ASN A 252 20.21 2.34 7.04
N ASN A 253 21.36 1.68 6.88
CA ASN A 253 21.76 1.05 5.61
C ASN A 253 21.03 -0.29 5.42
N VAL A 254 19.86 -0.25 4.80
CA VAL A 254 18.99 -1.41 4.60
C VAL A 254 19.67 -2.57 3.85
N PRO A 255 20.39 -2.36 2.72
CA PRO A 255 21.12 -3.44 2.07
C PRO A 255 22.16 -4.13 2.96
N ALA A 256 22.88 -3.37 3.81
CA ALA A 256 23.85 -3.95 4.74
C ALA A 256 23.17 -4.75 5.85
N LEU A 257 22.02 -4.27 6.36
CA LEU A 257 21.21 -5.01 7.34
C LEU A 257 20.67 -6.31 6.76
N PHE A 258 20.20 -6.29 5.52
CA PHE A 258 19.74 -7.50 4.83
C PHE A 258 20.88 -8.47 4.57
N HIS A 259 22.02 -7.99 4.05
CA HIS A 259 23.21 -8.81 3.87
C HIS A 259 23.65 -9.45 5.21
N HIS A 260 23.66 -8.69 6.30
CA HIS A 260 23.94 -9.21 7.63
C HIS A 260 22.93 -10.29 8.04
N PHE A 261 21.63 -10.06 7.82
CA PHE A 261 20.61 -11.06 8.12
C PHE A 261 20.81 -12.36 7.35
N ILE A 262 21.14 -12.28 6.05
CA ILE A 262 21.38 -13.45 5.20
C ILE A 262 22.63 -14.21 5.63
N VAL A 263 23.76 -13.53 5.86
CA VAL A 263 25.05 -14.17 6.12
C VAL A 263 25.21 -14.61 7.58
N HIS A 264 24.58 -13.89 8.52
CA HIS A 264 24.78 -14.09 9.96
C HIS A 264 23.46 -14.24 10.73
N GLY A 265 22.50 -13.34 10.52
CA GLY A 265 21.29 -13.26 11.34
C GLY A 265 20.48 -14.56 11.38
N MET A 266 20.28 -15.23 10.25
CA MET A 266 19.53 -16.48 10.20
C MET A 266 20.22 -17.62 10.96
N SER A 267 21.54 -17.76 10.87
CA SER A 267 22.29 -18.81 11.57
C SER A 267 22.44 -18.50 13.07
N GLU A 268 22.48 -17.23 13.44
CA GLU A 268 22.43 -16.76 14.84
C GLU A 268 21.04 -16.90 15.47
N GLY A 269 20.00 -17.21 14.68
CA GLY A 269 18.63 -17.30 15.15
C GLY A 269 17.96 -15.95 15.42
N ARG A 270 18.46 -14.87 14.80
CA ARG A 270 17.93 -13.52 15.00
C ARG A 270 16.56 -13.34 14.38
N GLN A 271 15.60 -12.96 15.21
CA GLN A 271 14.30 -12.49 14.76
C GLN A 271 14.40 -11.12 14.08
N ALA A 272 14.18 -11.06 12.77
CA ALA A 272 14.24 -9.83 11.97
C ALA A 272 12.87 -9.31 11.55
N ALA A 273 11.77 -9.98 11.92
CA ALA A 273 10.41 -9.48 11.76
C ALA A 273 9.60 -9.82 13.01
N ASP A 274 8.59 -9.02 13.33
CA ASP A 274 7.68 -9.25 14.45
C ASP A 274 6.79 -10.48 14.26
N MET A 275 6.55 -10.88 12.99
CA MET A 275 5.67 -12.01 12.62
C MET A 275 6.39 -13.37 12.49
N PHE A 276 7.71 -13.45 12.64
CA PHE A 276 8.44 -14.70 12.52
C PHE A 276 9.56 -14.83 13.55
N ASN A 277 9.46 -15.82 14.45
CA ASN A 277 10.52 -16.20 15.37
C ASN A 277 11.00 -17.63 15.04
N VAL A 278 12.23 -17.77 14.56
CA VAL A 278 12.75 -19.08 14.11
C VAL A 278 12.81 -20.12 15.23
N LEU A 279 13.10 -19.70 16.46
CA LEU A 279 13.20 -20.62 17.60
C LEU A 279 11.83 -21.14 17.99
N ALA A 280 10.81 -20.28 18.00
CA ALA A 280 9.44 -20.69 18.24
C ALA A 280 8.90 -21.57 17.10
N TYR A 281 9.18 -21.19 15.86
CA TYR A 281 8.80 -21.96 14.67
C TYR A 281 9.44 -23.36 14.69
N LYS A 282 10.74 -23.45 14.96
CA LYS A 282 11.46 -24.72 15.14
C LYS A 282 10.84 -25.56 16.26
N ALA A 283 10.64 -24.99 17.44
CA ALA A 283 10.11 -25.71 18.61
C ALA A 283 8.71 -26.29 18.34
N ARG A 284 7.90 -25.60 17.53
CA ARG A 284 6.51 -26.00 17.25
C ARG A 284 6.38 -27.14 16.23
N TYR A 285 7.26 -27.19 15.24
CA TYR A 285 7.10 -28.10 14.10
C TYR A 285 8.11 -29.24 14.14
N SER A 286 7.70 -30.36 14.76
CA SER A 286 8.53 -31.55 14.91
C SER A 286 8.91 -32.21 13.58
N ASP A 287 8.09 -32.04 12.54
CA ASP A 287 8.40 -32.44 11.16
C ASP A 287 9.61 -31.67 10.62
N LEU A 288 9.68 -30.37 10.87
CA LEU A 288 10.81 -29.54 10.46
C LEU A 288 12.05 -29.81 11.29
N GLN A 289 11.90 -30.12 12.59
CA GLN A 289 13.01 -30.60 13.43
C GLN A 289 13.67 -31.85 12.86
N LYS A 290 12.86 -32.82 12.42
CA LYS A 290 13.36 -34.04 11.77
C LYS A 290 14.02 -33.75 10.43
N ALA A 291 13.48 -32.80 9.66
CA ALA A 291 13.99 -32.48 8.32
C ALA A 291 15.26 -31.62 8.32
N PHE A 292 15.35 -30.62 9.21
CA PHE A 292 16.37 -29.57 9.17
C PHE A 292 17.34 -29.62 10.35
N GLY A 293 17.00 -30.33 11.44
CA GLY A 293 17.80 -30.38 12.65
C GLY A 293 18.11 -28.97 13.19
N GLU A 294 19.39 -28.68 13.38
CA GLU A 294 19.89 -27.40 13.88
C GLU A 294 20.11 -26.33 12.80
N ASN A 295 19.81 -26.62 11.53
CA ASN A 295 20.02 -25.67 10.44
C ASN A 295 18.92 -24.60 10.41
N LEU A 296 19.06 -23.58 11.26
CA LEU A 296 18.11 -22.47 11.40
C LEU A 296 17.74 -21.77 10.07
N PRO A 297 18.68 -21.46 9.15
CA PRO A 297 18.34 -20.89 7.84
C PRO A 297 17.26 -21.64 7.06
N LEU A 298 17.21 -22.98 7.13
CA LEU A 298 16.20 -23.76 6.43
C LEU A 298 14.78 -23.53 6.98
N TYR A 299 14.62 -23.19 8.26
CA TYR A 299 13.32 -22.87 8.85
C TYR A 299 12.78 -21.53 8.32
N TYR A 300 13.63 -20.50 8.16
CA TYR A 300 13.24 -19.25 7.52
C TYR A 300 12.77 -19.50 6.08
N GLN A 301 13.57 -20.23 5.30
CA GLN A 301 13.26 -20.53 3.91
C GLN A 301 11.99 -21.38 3.77
N HIS A 302 11.79 -22.36 4.65
CA HIS A 302 10.57 -23.17 4.66
C HIS A 302 9.34 -22.30 4.93
N TYR A 303 9.40 -21.40 5.91
CA TYR A 303 8.27 -20.54 6.22
C TYR A 303 7.85 -19.69 5.02
N ILE A 304 8.83 -19.07 4.34
CA ILE A 304 8.58 -18.28 3.13
C ILE A 304 7.98 -19.13 2.01
N ARG A 305 8.55 -20.31 1.74
CA ARG A 305 8.14 -21.16 0.60
C ARG A 305 6.82 -21.88 0.82
N PHE A 306 6.55 -22.31 2.05
CA PHE A 306 5.46 -23.23 2.36
C PHE A 306 4.67 -22.81 3.59
N GLY A 307 5.34 -22.46 4.69
CA GLY A 307 4.69 -22.24 5.99
C GLY A 307 3.59 -21.19 5.97
N ILE A 308 3.75 -20.11 5.19
CA ILE A 308 2.71 -19.08 4.99
C ILE A 308 1.46 -19.67 4.33
N ASN A 309 1.64 -20.44 3.26
CA ASN A 309 0.53 -21.04 2.50
C ASN A 309 -0.14 -22.19 3.27
N GLU A 310 0.61 -22.87 4.12
CA GLU A 310 0.13 -23.91 5.02
C GLU A 310 -0.58 -23.34 6.27
N GLY A 311 -0.53 -22.02 6.49
CA GLY A 311 -1.11 -21.38 7.66
C GLY A 311 -0.39 -21.70 8.97
N ARG A 312 0.90 -22.04 8.91
CA ARG A 312 1.70 -22.37 10.09
C ARG A 312 1.92 -21.13 10.98
N ASN A 313 1.64 -21.26 12.27
CA ASN A 313 1.98 -20.26 13.27
C ASN A 313 3.51 -20.14 13.48
N ALA A 314 4.06 -18.94 13.26
CA ALA A 314 5.47 -18.59 13.36
C ALA A 314 5.91 -17.82 14.61
N LEU A 315 5.03 -17.69 15.61
CA LEU A 315 5.30 -17.10 16.92
C LEU A 315 4.90 -18.06 18.03
#